data_AF-A0AB33J6X0-F1
#
_entry.id   AF-A0AB33J6X0-F1
#
_cell.length_a   1.000
_cell.length_b   1.000
_cell.length_c   1.000
_cell.angle_alpha   90.00
_cell.angle_beta   90.00
_cell.angle_gamma   90.00
#
_symmetry.space_group_name_H-M   'P 1'
#
loop_
_entity.id
_entity.type
_entity.pdbx_description
1 polymer ?
#
loop_
_entity_poly.entity_id
_entity_poly.type
_entity_poly.pdbx_seq_one_letter_code
_entity_poly.pdbx_strand_id
1 'polypeptide(L)'
;MKNLQKKGALVKWSDCEICTFKGQQLRMPCQLKEDPRMEVKQAMVDKMPALKDIMGEDLSGGVMYQVTHATAVIADLKGNTETYTF
;
A
#
# COMPACT_ATOMS: atom_id res chain seq x y z
N MET A 1 26.86 -30.96 16.24
CA MET A 1 25.59 -30.35 16.68
C MET A 1 25.20 -29.30 15.64
N LYS A 2 24.06 -29.48 14.95
CA LYS A 2 23.66 -28.64 13.82
C LYS A 2 23.11 -27.29 14.33
N ASN A 3 23.72 -26.20 13.88
CA ASN A 3 23.29 -24.83 14.12
C ASN A 3 21.95 -24.59 13.40
N LEU A 4 20.86 -24.44 14.14
CA LEU A 4 19.54 -24.09 13.61
C LEU A 4 19.43 -22.55 13.56
N GLN A 5 20.04 -21.93 12.54
CA GLN A 5 19.73 -20.54 12.22
C GLN A 5 18.31 -20.49 11.64
N LYS A 6 17.33 -20.05 12.45
CA LYS A 6 16.03 -19.62 11.95
C LYS A 6 16.28 -18.46 10.99
N LYS A 7 16.28 -18.73 9.68
CA LYS A 7 16.15 -17.71 8.64
C LYS A 7 14.76 -17.08 8.77
N GLY A 8 14.63 -16.08 9.63
CA GLY A 8 13.50 -15.15 9.54
C GLY A 8 13.62 -14.48 8.18
N ALA A 9 12.65 -14.70 7.30
CA ALA A 9 12.62 -14.00 6.02
C ALA A 9 12.65 -12.49 6.31
N LEU A 10 13.66 -11.80 5.78
CA LEU A 10 13.74 -10.34 5.83
C LEU A 10 12.48 -9.80 5.15
N VAL A 11 11.57 -9.23 5.94
CA VAL A 11 10.44 -8.48 5.40
C VAL A 11 11.01 -7.18 4.85
N LYS A 12 10.99 -7.03 3.53
CA LYS A 12 11.43 -5.81 2.87
C LYS A 12 10.31 -4.79 2.92
N TRP A 13 10.55 -3.69 3.64
CA TRP A 13 9.68 -2.53 3.64
C TRP A 13 10.27 -1.50 2.68
N SER A 14 9.40 -0.76 1.99
CA SER A 14 9.81 0.40 1.20
C SER A 14 9.18 1.64 1.80
N ASP A 15 9.99 2.58 2.24
CA ASP A 15 9.51 3.92 2.61
C ASP A 15 9.03 4.64 1.35
N CYS A 16 7.87 5.28 1.41
CA CYS A 16 7.33 6.10 0.33
C CYS A 16 6.42 7.21 0.85
N GLU A 17 6.02 8.13 -0.02
CA GLU A 17 4.99 9.13 0.26
C GLU A 17 3.89 9.03 -0.79
N ILE A 18 2.63 8.91 -0.34
CA ILE A 18 1.46 8.98 -1.22
C ILE A 18 0.94 10.41 -1.21
N CYS A 19 0.82 11.00 -2.40
CA CYS A 19 0.32 12.36 -2.60
C CYS A 19 -0.89 12.35 -3.54
N THR A 20 -1.94 13.08 -3.20
CA THR A 20 -3.07 13.34 -4.11
C THR A 20 -3.68 14.71 -3.86
N PHE A 21 -4.42 15.22 -4.84
CA PHE A 21 -5.11 16.49 -4.75
C PHE A 21 -6.52 16.38 -5.32
N LYS A 22 -7.51 16.80 -4.52
CA LYS A 22 -8.90 16.98 -4.95
C LYS A 22 -9.57 18.07 -4.10
N GLY A 23 -9.28 19.33 -4.40
CA GLY A 23 -9.74 20.49 -3.60
C GLY A 23 -9.01 20.64 -2.25
N GLN A 24 -8.50 19.54 -1.71
CA GLN A 24 -7.55 19.46 -0.62
C GLN A 24 -6.36 18.59 -1.06
N GLN A 25 -5.19 18.83 -0.48
CA GLN A 25 -3.98 18.05 -0.68
C GLN A 25 -3.85 16.99 0.41
N LEU A 26 -3.61 15.74 0.02
CA LEU A 26 -3.11 14.69 0.91
C LEU A 26 -1.60 14.54 0.70
N ARG A 27 -0.85 14.45 1.81
CA ARG A 27 0.50 13.89 1.85
C ARG A 27 0.55 12.82 2.92
N MET A 28 1.02 11.63 2.58
CA MET A 28 1.07 10.50 3.50
C MET A 28 2.39 9.76 3.40
N PRO A 29 3.42 10.16 4.18
CA PRO A 29 4.57 9.30 4.44
C PRO A 29 4.10 7.98 5.05
N CYS A 30 4.61 6.86 4.51
CA CYS A 30 4.25 5.53 4.95
C CYS A 30 5.31 4.50 4.52
N GLN A 31 5.09 3.26 4.96
CA GLN A 31 5.84 2.09 4.52
C GLN A 31 4.92 1.14 3.76
N LEU A 32 5.42 0.62 2.64
CA LEU A 32 4.73 -0.42 1.87
C LEU A 32 5.28 -1.80 2.23
N LYS A 33 4.36 -2.73 2.45
CA LYS A 33 4.62 -4.15 2.60
C LYS A 33 3.88 -4.92 1.53
N GLU A 34 4.58 -5.79 0.81
CA GLU A 34 3.91 -6.67 -0.15
C GLU A 34 2.86 -7.55 0.57
N ASP A 35 1.68 -7.66 -0.03
CA ASP A 35 0.59 -8.51 0.41
C ASP A 35 0.38 -9.66 -0.61
N PRO A 36 0.85 -10.87 -0.31
CA PRO A 36 0.80 -11.99 -1.26
C PRO A 36 -0.59 -12.66 -1.34
N ARG A 37 -1.56 -12.18 -0.55
CA ARG A 37 -2.89 -12.81 -0.43
C ARG A 37 -3.70 -12.65 -1.71
N MET A 38 -4.11 -13.77 -2.30
CA MET A 38 -4.90 -13.76 -3.54
C MET A 38 -6.28 -13.15 -3.35
N GLU A 39 -6.88 -13.29 -2.16
CA GLU A 39 -8.16 -12.66 -1.83
C GLU A 39 -8.10 -11.13 -1.88
N VAL A 40 -6.93 -10.53 -1.60
CA VAL A 40 -6.73 -9.07 -1.69
C VAL A 40 -6.64 -8.64 -3.15
N LYS A 41 -5.92 -9.40 -3.99
CA LYS A 41 -5.89 -9.17 -5.44
C LYS A 41 -7.29 -9.24 -6.05
N GLN A 42 -8.06 -10.26 -5.69
CA GLN A 42 -9.43 -10.44 -6.18
C GLN A 42 -10.32 -9.28 -5.73
N ALA A 43 -10.28 -8.91 -4.45
CA ALA A 43 -11.06 -7.79 -3.93
C ALA A 43 -10.75 -6.46 -4.64
N MET A 44 -9.48 -6.23 -5.00
CA MET A 44 -9.08 -5.04 -5.75
C MET A 44 -9.68 -5.03 -7.16
N VAL A 45 -9.61 -6.16 -7.87
CA VAL A 45 -10.20 -6.30 -9.22
C VAL A 45 -11.72 -6.21 -9.19
N ASP A 46 -12.37 -6.77 -8.19
CA ASP A 46 -13.82 -6.66 -8.02
C ASP A 46 -14.25 -5.21 -7.78
N LYS A 47 -13.45 -4.45 -7.00
CA LYS A 47 -13.69 -3.03 -6.74
C LYS A 47 -13.37 -2.13 -7.93
N MET A 48 -12.36 -2.51 -8.72
CA MET A 48 -11.89 -1.78 -9.89
C MET A 48 -11.79 -2.72 -11.11
N PRO A 49 -12.91 -3.03 -11.78
CA PRO A 49 -12.94 -4.00 -12.89
C PRO A 49 -12.02 -3.67 -14.06
N ALA A 50 -11.66 -2.39 -14.25
CA ALA A 50 -10.70 -1.95 -15.26
C ALA A 50 -9.29 -2.55 -15.07
N LEU A 51 -8.98 -3.07 -13.87
CA LEU A 51 -7.70 -3.73 -13.60
C LEU A 51 -7.65 -5.17 -14.16
N LYS A 52 -8.77 -5.78 -14.57
CA LYS A 52 -8.80 -7.17 -15.07
C LYS A 52 -7.81 -7.41 -16.20
N ASP A 53 -7.79 -6.51 -17.18
CA ASP A 53 -6.93 -6.66 -18.36
C ASP A 53 -5.43 -6.55 -18.01
N ILE A 54 -5.09 -5.79 -16.96
CA ILE A 54 -3.71 -5.60 -16.50
C ILE A 54 -3.28 -6.75 -15.58
N MET A 55 -4.18 -7.22 -14.72
CA MET A 55 -3.89 -8.26 -13.74
C MET A 55 -3.82 -9.66 -14.36
N GLY A 56 -4.47 -9.88 -15.51
CA GLY A 56 -4.58 -11.19 -16.15
C GLY A 56 -5.56 -12.12 -15.43
N GLU A 57 -5.91 -13.23 -16.07
CA GLU A 57 -6.90 -14.19 -15.55
C GLU A 57 -6.49 -14.82 -14.20
N ASP A 58 -5.18 -15.01 -14.00
CA ASP A 58 -4.61 -15.59 -12.78
C ASP A 58 -4.16 -14.53 -11.75
N LEU A 59 -4.40 -13.24 -12.03
CA LEU A 59 -4.00 -12.10 -11.22
C LEU A 59 -2.47 -12.01 -10.99
N SER A 60 -1.67 -12.65 -11.85
CA SER A 60 -0.20 -12.60 -11.78
C SER A 60 0.39 -11.28 -12.28
N GLY A 61 -0.38 -10.50 -13.06
CA GLY A 61 0.06 -9.25 -13.69
C GLY A 61 0.29 -8.08 -12.73
N GLY A 62 -0.07 -8.22 -11.45
CA GLY A 62 0.12 -7.17 -10.44
C GLY A 62 0.53 -7.68 -9.07
N VAL A 63 1.19 -6.81 -8.33
CA VAL A 63 1.61 -6.99 -6.93
C VAL A 63 0.77 -6.07 -6.05
N MET A 64 0.34 -6.56 -4.89
CA MET A 64 -0.41 -5.76 -3.93
C MET A 64 0.51 -5.30 -2.80
N TYR A 65 0.31 -4.08 -2.34
CA TYR A 65 1.02 -3.53 -1.20
C TYR A 65 0.02 -3.03 -0.15
N GLN A 66 0.26 -3.42 1.09
CA GLN A 66 -0.39 -2.82 2.25
C GLN A 66 0.40 -1.58 2.69
N VAL A 67 -0.33 -0.49 2.93
CA VAL A 67 0.19 0.71 3.58
C VAL A 67 0.27 0.47 5.09
N THR A 68 1.42 0.77 5.69
CA THR A 68 1.72 0.59 7.11
C THR A 68 2.52 1.78 7.64
N HIS A 69 2.50 2.00 8.96
CA HIS A 69 3.23 3.11 9.62
C HIS A 69 2.98 4.45 8.92
N ALA A 70 1.70 4.79 8.76
CA ALA A 70 1.30 5.91 7.91
C ALA A 70 0.84 7.10 8.73
N THR A 71 1.28 8.29 8.33
CA THR A 71 0.76 9.56 8.86
C THR A 71 0.22 10.37 7.70
N ALA A 72 -1.10 10.56 7.65
CA ALA A 72 -1.77 11.34 6.61
C ALA A 72 -1.94 12.79 7.08
N VAL A 73 -1.49 13.74 6.26
CA VAL A 73 -1.77 15.17 6.42
C VAL A 73 -2.66 15.62 5.29
N ILE A 74 -3.83 16.17 5.62
CA ILE A 74 -4.79 16.73 4.68
C ILE A 74 -4.81 18.24 4.85
N ALA A 75 -4.53 19.00 3.78
CA ALA A 75 -4.45 20.45 3.79
C ALA A 75 -5.43 21.06 2.79
N ASP A 76 -6.14 22.12 3.18
CA ASP A 76 -6.94 22.93 2.24
C ASP A 76 -6.14 24.11 1.65
N LEU A 77 -6.71 24.78 0.65
CA LEU A 77 -6.09 25.95 0.02
C LEU A 77 -6.01 27.19 0.95
N LYS A 78 -6.67 27.16 2.11
CA LYS A 78 -6.65 28.22 3.12
C LYS A 78 -5.58 27.97 4.18
N GLY A 79 -4.86 26.85 4.10
CA GLY A 79 -3.81 26.46 5.04
C GLY A 79 -4.31 25.74 6.29
N ASN A 80 -5.59 25.36 6.35
CA ASN A 80 -6.08 24.50 7.43
C ASN A 80 -5.56 23.07 7.20
N THR A 81 -5.13 22.41 8.28
CA THR A 81 -4.55 21.07 8.20
C THR A 81 -5.15 20.12 9.23
N GLU A 82 -5.34 18.88 8.82
CA GLU A 82 -5.73 17.77 9.69
C GLU A 82 -4.69 16.65 9.57
N THR A 83 -4.38 15.98 10.67
CA THR A 83 -3.38 14.90 10.73
C THR A 83 -3.99 13.63 11.33
N TYR A 84 -3.75 12.51 10.67
CA TYR A 84 -4.23 11.18 11.06
C TYR A 84 -3.06 10.19 11.08
N THR A 85 -3.04 9.26 12.04
CA THR A 85 -2.00 8.21 12.15
C THR A 85 -2.66 6.83 12.20
N PHE A 86 -2.05 5.87 11.52
CA PHE A 86 -2.55 4.50 11.36
C PHE A 86 -1.48 3.46 11.67
#